data_AF-A0A9W5B780-F1
#
_entry.id   AF-A0A9W5B780-F1
#
_cell.length_a   1.000
_cell.length_b   1.000
_cell.length_c   1.000
_cell.angle_alpha   90.00
_cell.angle_beta   90.00
_cell.angle_gamma   90.00
#
_symmetry.space_group_name_H-M   'P 1'
#
loop_
_entity.id
_entity.type
_entity.pdbx_description
1 polymer ?
#
loop_
_entity_poly.entity_id
_entity_poly.type
_entity_poly.pdbx_seq_one_letter_code
_entity_poly.pdbx_strand_id
1 'polypeptide(L)'
;MKFQLAIAFLALAAAASTASANGPLSARASDVDRIVQGHGKPGDVANAKSDAVTFEVLNNGVVKRTNTKYGTVSFIDPAQEARKLRNNR
;
A
#
# COMPACT_ATOMS: atom_id res chain seq x y z
N MET A 1 -33.84 8.35 -37.81
CA MET A 1 -33.72 9.63 -37.07
C MET A 1 -32.54 9.51 -36.12
N LYS A 2 -31.60 10.45 -36.17
CA LYS A 2 -30.29 10.38 -35.52
C LYS A 2 -30.42 10.92 -34.09
N PHE A 3 -30.48 10.06 -33.07
CA PHE A 3 -30.52 10.51 -31.67
C PHE A 3 -29.13 10.30 -31.08
N GLN A 4 -28.35 11.38 -31.00
CA GLN A 4 -27.06 11.40 -30.31
C GLN A 4 -27.33 11.48 -28.81
N LEU A 5 -27.16 10.37 -28.10
CA LEU A 5 -27.20 10.35 -26.64
C LEU A 5 -25.81 10.75 -26.12
N ALA A 6 -25.70 11.99 -25.67
CA ALA A 6 -24.49 12.51 -25.03
C ALA A 6 -24.22 11.73 -23.73
N ILE A 7 -23.13 10.96 -23.71
CA ILE A 7 -22.71 10.20 -22.53
C ILE A 7 -21.96 11.16 -21.61
N ALA A 8 -22.60 11.58 -20.52
CA ALA A 8 -21.95 12.30 -19.44
C ALA A 8 -21.02 11.35 -18.67
N PHE A 9 -19.73 11.40 -18.95
CA PHE A 9 -18.70 10.73 -18.15
C PHE A 9 -18.51 11.50 -16.84
N LEU A 10 -19.19 11.08 -15.77
CA LEU A 10 -18.87 11.52 -14.42
C LEU A 10 -17.51 10.92 -14.05
N ALA A 11 -16.46 11.74 -14.02
CA ALA A 11 -15.13 11.33 -13.61
C ALA A 11 -15.17 10.94 -12.12
N LEU A 12 -15.25 9.65 -11.84
CA LEU A 12 -14.99 9.10 -10.51
C LEU A 12 -13.49 9.27 -10.24
N ALA A 13 -13.11 10.39 -9.63
CA ALA A 13 -11.76 10.59 -9.15
C ALA A 13 -11.45 9.46 -8.17
N ALA A 14 -10.67 8.48 -8.63
CA ALA A 14 -10.16 7.42 -7.78
C ALA A 14 -9.47 8.09 -6.60
N ALA A 15 -9.96 7.83 -5.38
CA ALA A 15 -9.25 8.18 -4.16
C ALA A 15 -7.92 7.43 -4.21
N ALA A 16 -6.89 8.05 -4.77
CA ALA A 16 -5.55 7.52 -4.74
C ALA A 16 -5.14 7.58 -3.27
N SER A 17 -5.14 6.43 -2.60
CA SER A 17 -4.58 6.35 -1.25
C SER A 17 -3.14 6.81 -1.31
N THR A 18 -2.89 8.00 -0.78
CA THR A 18 -1.55 8.57 -0.69
C THR A 18 -0.74 7.66 0.23
N ALA A 19 0.37 7.15 -0.28
CA ALA A 19 1.39 6.48 0.52
C ALA A 19 1.68 7.33 1.77
N SER A 20 1.43 6.77 2.96
CA SER A 20 1.64 7.47 4.22
C SER A 20 3.08 7.27 4.67
N ALA A 21 3.97 8.17 4.28
CA ALA A 21 5.35 8.18 4.75
C ALA A 21 5.41 8.38 6.27
N ASN A 22 5.82 7.35 7.00
CA ASN A 22 5.89 7.38 8.47
C ASN A 22 7.12 8.14 9.01
N GLY A 23 7.90 8.76 8.14
CA GLY A 23 9.11 9.52 8.46
C GLY A 23 10.11 9.54 7.29
N PRO A 24 11.30 10.13 7.48
CA PRO A 24 12.37 10.07 6.49
C PRO A 24 12.77 8.62 6.19
N LEU A 25 12.87 8.26 4.90
CA LEU A 25 13.36 6.96 4.48
C LEU A 25 14.86 7.04 4.18
N SER A 26 15.63 6.05 4.64
CA SER A 26 17.04 5.93 4.27
C SER A 26 17.19 5.72 2.77
N ALA A 27 18.17 6.37 2.14
CA ALA A 27 18.49 6.15 0.72
C ALA A 27 18.94 4.71 0.41
N ARG A 28 19.28 3.92 1.43
CA ARG A 28 19.65 2.50 1.33
C ARG A 28 18.53 1.54 1.77
N ALA A 29 17.32 2.04 2.01
CA ALA A 29 16.19 1.21 2.44
C ALA A 29 15.85 0.19 1.35
N SER A 30 15.53 -1.04 1.76
CA SER A 30 15.01 -2.04 0.83
C SER A 30 13.57 -1.70 0.40
N ASP A 31 13.09 -2.28 -0.69
CA ASP A 31 11.69 -2.11 -1.11
C ASP A 31 10.69 -2.61 -0.06
N VAL A 32 11.05 -3.66 0.68
CA VAL A 32 10.25 -4.14 1.81
C VAL A 32 10.17 -3.08 2.91
N ASP A 33 11.31 -2.48 3.29
CA ASP A 33 11.34 -1.43 4.31
C ASP A 33 10.52 -0.21 3.86
N ARG A 34 10.64 0.16 2.58
CA ARG A 34 9.87 1.24 1.97
C ARG A 34 8.36 0.98 2.10
N ILE A 35 7.90 -0.22 1.74
CA ILE A 35 6.49 -0.60 1.84
C ILE A 35 6.00 -0.59 3.30
N VAL A 36 6.73 -1.23 4.21
CA VAL A 36 6.33 -1.36 5.63
C VAL A 36 6.33 -0.01 6.34
N GLN A 37 7.20 0.92 5.96
CA GLN A 37 7.22 2.30 6.48
C GLN A 37 6.20 3.23 5.79
N GLY A 38 5.35 2.69 4.92
CA GLY A 38 4.26 3.43 4.27
C GLY A 38 4.70 4.32 3.10
N HIS A 39 5.93 4.14 2.60
CA HIS A 39 6.44 4.79 1.38
C HIS A 39 6.13 4.01 0.10
N GLY A 40 5.45 2.87 0.20
CA GLY A 40 4.97 2.10 -0.93
C GLY A 40 3.75 2.74 -1.59
N LYS A 41 3.65 2.64 -2.92
CA LYS A 41 2.50 3.09 -3.70
C LYS A 41 1.53 1.94 -3.94
N PRO A 42 0.22 2.20 -4.10
CA PRO A 42 -0.72 1.17 -4.54
C PRO A 42 -0.22 0.38 -5.75
N GLY A 43 -0.24 -0.95 -5.64
CA GLY A 43 0.30 -1.87 -6.64
C GLY A 43 1.78 -2.23 -6.49
N ASP A 44 2.52 -1.57 -5.58
CA ASP A 44 3.90 -1.96 -5.28
C ASP A 44 3.93 -3.35 -4.64
N VAL A 45 4.86 -4.20 -5.11
CA VAL A 45 5.10 -5.54 -4.58
C VAL A 45 6.58 -5.71 -4.27
N ALA A 46 6.90 -6.31 -3.13
CA ALA A 46 8.26 -6.67 -2.76
C ALA A 46 8.29 -8.04 -2.08
N ASN A 47 9.36 -8.80 -2.33
CA ASN A 47 9.62 -10.05 -1.64
C ASN A 47 10.66 -9.85 -0.54
N ALA A 48 10.46 -10.53 0.59
CA ALA A 48 11.48 -10.70 1.59
C ALA A 48 12.66 -11.50 1.02
N LYS A 49 13.85 -11.29 1.57
CA LYS A 49 15.07 -12.00 1.17
C LYS A 49 14.98 -13.53 1.25
N SER A 50 14.05 -14.07 2.04
CA SER A 50 13.80 -15.51 2.15
C SER A 50 12.88 -16.06 1.06
N ASP A 51 12.32 -15.22 0.19
CA ASP A 51 11.29 -15.49 -0.83
C ASP A 51 10.00 -16.14 -0.32
N ALA A 52 9.93 -16.46 0.96
CA ALA A 52 8.76 -17.04 1.61
C ALA A 52 7.70 -15.98 1.97
N VAL A 53 8.05 -14.69 1.95
CA VAL A 53 7.15 -13.61 2.36
C VAL A 53 7.07 -12.54 1.28
N THR A 54 5.86 -12.23 0.85
CA THR A 54 5.57 -11.18 -0.14
C THR A 54 4.75 -10.08 0.50
N PHE A 55 5.08 -8.83 0.17
CA PHE A 55 4.39 -7.63 0.59
C PHE A 55 3.79 -6.95 -0.64
N GLU A 56 2.51 -6.61 -0.58
CA GLU A 56 1.79 -5.92 -1.64
C GLU A 56 1.02 -4.75 -1.05
N VAL A 57 1.17 -3.57 -1.64
CA VAL A 57 0.39 -2.38 -1.25
C VAL A 57 -0.92 -2.40 -2.01
N LEU A 58 -2.02 -2.53 -1.28
CA LEU A 58 -3.36 -2.52 -1.85
C LEU A 58 -3.79 -1.11 -2.25
N ASN A 59 -4.86 -1.01 -3.04
CA ASN A 59 -5.41 0.27 -3.53
C ASN A 59 -5.75 1.26 -2.41
N ASN A 60 -6.07 0.76 -1.22
CA ASN A 60 -6.39 1.57 -0.05
C ASN A 60 -5.14 1.98 0.77
N GLY A 61 -3.93 1.58 0.36
CA GLY A 61 -2.67 1.86 1.07
C GLY A 61 -2.34 0.86 2.18
N VAL A 62 -3.21 -0.13 2.42
CA VAL A 62 -2.93 -1.24 3.35
C VAL A 62 -1.94 -2.20 2.71
N VAL A 63 -1.00 -2.69 3.49
CA VAL A 63 -0.01 -3.67 3.04
C VAL A 63 -0.53 -5.08 3.35
N LYS A 64 -0.74 -5.87 2.31
CA LYS A 64 -0.98 -7.31 2.42
C LYS A 64 0.36 -8.04 2.49
N ARG A 65 0.59 -8.76 3.59
CA ARG A 65 1.75 -9.63 3.78
C ARG A 65 1.31 -11.09 3.67
N THR A 66 1.87 -11.82 2.70
CA THR A 66 1.61 -13.23 2.46
C THR A 66 2.86 -14.02 2.83
N ASN A 67 2.74 -15.02 3.70
CA ASN A 67 3.82 -15.95 4.03
C ASN A 67 3.47 -17.34 3.48
N THR A 68 4.11 -17.72 2.38
CA THR A 68 3.84 -18.98 1.68
C THR A 68 4.36 -20.20 2.44
N LYS A 69 5.42 -20.03 3.25
CA LYS A 69 5.98 -21.12 4.08
C LYS A 69 4.97 -21.62 5.12
N TYR A 70 4.17 -20.73 5.68
CA TYR A 70 3.18 -21.07 6.72
C TYR A 70 1.72 -20.93 6.24
N GLY A 71 1.50 -20.56 4.97
CA GLY A 71 0.17 -20.36 4.41
C GLY A 71 -0.64 -19.24 5.08
N THR A 72 0.03 -18.21 5.62
CA THR A 72 -0.63 -17.12 6.36
C THR A 72 -0.71 -15.83 5.56
N VAL A 73 -1.78 -15.07 5.78
CA VAL A 73 -1.97 -13.73 5.23
C VAL A 73 -2.31 -12.77 6.37
N SER A 74 -1.66 -11.61 6.38
CA SER A 74 -1.89 -10.55 7.35
C SER A 74 -1.95 -9.20 6.67
N PHE A 75 -2.75 -8.28 7.20
CA PHE A 75 -2.89 -6.93 6.68
C PHE A 75 -2.33 -5.92 7.69
N ILE A 76 -1.53 -4.99 7.20
CA ILE A 76 -0.86 -3.97 8.01
C ILE A 76 -1.27 -2.62 7.44
N ASP A 77 -1.72 -1.71 8.30
CA ASP A 77 -1.97 -0.31 7.94
C ASP A 77 -0.80 0.53 8.47
N PRO A 78 0.18 0.91 7.63
CA PRO A 78 1.35 1.65 8.08
C PRO A 78 1.00 2.98 8.74
N ALA A 79 -0.06 3.65 8.30
CA ALA A 79 -0.47 4.94 8.83
C ALA A 79 -1.03 4.80 10.26
N GLN A 80 -1.81 3.76 10.51
CA GLN A 80 -2.33 3.46 11.84
C GLN A 80 -1.20 3.04 12.78
N GLU A 81 -0.26 2.23 12.30
CA GLU A 81 0.93 1.82 13.06
C GLU A 81 1.72 3.06 13.54
N ALA A 82 1.98 4.02 12.65
CA ALA A 82 2.68 5.25 12.99
C ALA A 82 1.91 6.15 13.97
N ARG A 83 0.58 6.25 13.82
CA ARG A 83 -0.27 6.99 14.77
C ARG A 83 -0.20 6.38 16.18
N LYS A 84 -0.27 5.05 16.29
CA LYS A 84 -0.13 4.34 17.57
C LYS A 84 1.24 4.60 18.20
N LEU A 85 2.32 4.50 17.43
CA LEU A 85 3.68 4.75 17.90
C LEU A 85 3.88 6.19 18.40
N ARG A 86 3.24 7.18 17.75
CA ARG A 86 3.29 8.58 18.19
C ARG A 86 2.52 8.82 19.48
N ASN A 87 1.35 8.21 19.63
CA ASN A 87 0.49 8.43 20.79
C ASN A 87 0.99 7.72 22.06
N ASN A 88 1.84 6.70 21.91
CA ASN A 88 2.47 5.96 23.01
C ASN A 88 3.83 6.55 23.44
N ARG A 89 4.22 7.72 22.92
CA ARG A 89 5.41 8.48 23.35
C ARG A 89 4.97 9.66 24.21
#